data_AF-A0A951IFV1-F1
#
_entry.id   AF-A0A951IFV1-F1
#
_cell.length_a   1.000
_cell.length_b   1.000
_cell.length_c   1.000
_cell.angle_alpha   90.00
_cell.angle_beta   90.00
_cell.angle_gamma   90.00
#
_symmetry.space_group_name_H-M   'P 1'
#
loop_
_entity.id
_entity.type
_entity.pdbx_description
1 polymer ?
#
loop_
_entity_poly.entity_id
_entity_poly.type
_entity_poly.pdbx_seq_one_letter_code
_entity_poly.pdbx_strand_id
1 'polypeptide(L)' 'MGILRQLAEYLYIKKRDPNEPRSQWLKYMHGMNRISLIMFIIAVLIIIFKLVLLPLFRG' A
#
# COMPACT_ATOMS: atom_id res chain seq x y z
N MET A 1 11.45 -6.16 -17.08
CA MET A 1 11.18 -5.71 -15.70
C MET A 1 11.07 -4.20 -15.71
N GLY A 2 9.86 -3.63 -15.74
CA GLY A 2 9.66 -2.18 -15.78
C GLY A 2 9.21 -1.68 -14.42
N ILE A 3 9.78 -0.55 -13.95
CA ILE A 3 9.41 0.10 -12.69
C ILE A 3 7.90 0.37 -12.63
N LEU A 4 7.29 0.74 -13.75
CA LEU A 4 5.85 0.95 -13.89
C LEU A 4 5.02 -0.33 -13.64
N ARG A 5 5.55 -1.50 -13.99
CA ARG A 5 4.89 -2.80 -13.74
C ARG A 5 4.88 -3.15 -12.27
N GLN A 6 6.00 -2.90 -11.58
CA GLN A 6 6.09 -3.08 -10.13
C GLN A 6 5.13 -2.12 -9.42
N LEU A 7 5.12 -0.84 -9.78
CA LEU A 7 4.18 0.13 -9.19
C LEU A 7 2.71 -0.26 -9.41
N ALA A 8 2.35 -0.76 -10.61
CA ALA A 8 0.99 -1.23 -10.89
C ALA A 8 0.61 -2.51 -10.11
N GLU A 9 1.58 -3.41 -9.87
CA GLU A 9 1.42 -4.58 -9.00
C GLU A 9 1.28 -4.17 -7.52
N TYR A 10 2.01 -3.14 -7.09
CA TYR A 10 1.94 -2.55 -5.75
C TYR A 10 0.60 -1.81 -5.50
N LEU A 11 0.10 -1.06 -6.48
CA LEU A 11 -1.17 -0.33 -6.36
C LEU A 11 -2.40 -1.17 -6.72
N TYR A 12 -2.20 -2.44 -7.10
CA TYR A 12 -3.26 -3.38 -7.50
C TYR A 12 -4.16 -2.89 -8.65
N ILE A 13 -3.61 -2.06 -9.53
CA ILE A 13 -4.35 -1.46 -10.68
C ILE A 13 -4.37 -2.44 -11.86
N LYS A 14 -3.50 -3.45 -11.87
CA LYS A 14 -3.37 -4.36 -13.01
C LYS A 14 -4.38 -5.51 -12.95
N LYS A 15 -5.18 -5.65 -14.02
CA LYS A 15 -6.05 -6.81 -14.27
C LYS A 15 -5.18 -8.08 -14.36
N ARG A 16 -5.57 -9.11 -13.61
CA ARG A 16 -4.82 -10.37 -13.48
C ARG A 16 -4.62 -11.04 -14.84
N ASP A 17 -3.41 -11.51 -15.10
CA ASP A 17 -3.09 -12.23 -16.34
C ASP A 17 -3.69 -13.65 -16.28
N PRO A 18 -4.50 -14.06 -17.26
CA PRO A 18 -5.15 -15.38 -17.26
C PRO A 18 -4.17 -16.55 -17.33
N ASN A 19 -2.92 -16.34 -17.79
CA ASN A 19 -1.89 -17.37 -17.89
C ASN A 19 -0.98 -17.46 -16.65
N GLU A 20 -1.22 -16.66 -15.62
CA GLU A 20 -0.37 -16.62 -14.43
C GLU A 20 -0.60 -17.85 -13.52
N PRO A 21 0.47 -18.50 -13.02
CA PRO A 21 0.34 -19.64 -12.12
C PRO A 21 -0.47 -19.24 -10.89
N ARG A 22 -1.57 -19.96 -10.64
CA ARG A 22 -2.45 -19.75 -9.47
C ARG A 22 -1.81 -20.34 -8.21
N SER A 23 -0.68 -19.79 -7.77
CA SER A 23 -0.09 -20.19 -6.50
C SER A 23 -0.73 -19.42 -5.34
N GLN A 24 -0.87 -20.08 -4.18
CA GLN A 24 -1.32 -19.40 -2.97
C GLN A 24 -0.30 -18.35 -2.50
N TRP A 25 0.99 -18.59 -2.78
CA TRP A 25 2.09 -17.66 -2.49
C TRP A 25 1.89 -16.28 -3.12
N LEU A 26 1.32 -16.20 -4.32
CA LEU A 26 1.04 -14.93 -5.00
C LEU A 26 -0.05 -14.11 -4.27
N LYS A 27 -1.05 -14.79 -3.70
CA LYS A 27 -2.08 -14.16 -2.86
C LYS A 27 -1.47 -13.64 -1.56
N TYR A 28 -0.55 -14.39 -0.95
CA TYR A 28 0.14 -13.96 0.27
C TYR A 28 1.06 -12.76 0.02
N MET A 29 1.83 -12.76 -1.07
CA MET A 29 2.63 -11.60 -1.49
C MET A 29 1.77 -10.34 -1.63
N HIS A 30 0.61 -10.47 -2.28
CA HIS A 30 -0.29 -9.34 -2.42
C HIS A 30 -0.94 -8.93 -1.08
N GLY A 31 -1.25 -9.89 -0.20
CA GLY A 31 -1.75 -9.61 1.15
C GLY A 31 -0.77 -8.83 2.00
N MET A 32 0.52 -9.20 1.98
CA MET A 32 1.57 -8.45 2.67
C MET A 32 1.65 -7.00 2.19
N ASN A 33 1.53 -6.78 0.88
CA ASN A 33 1.56 -5.43 0.31
C ASN A 33 0.35 -4.56 0.74
N ARG A 34 -0.83 -5.17 0.93
CA ARG A 34 -1.99 -4.46 1.51
C ARG A 34 -1.73 -4.03 2.94
N ILE A 35 -1.14 -4.92 3.75
CA ILE A 35 -0.83 -4.64 5.14
C ILE A 35 0.19 -3.51 5.23
N SER A 36 1.26 -3.53 4.42
CA SER A 36 2.23 -2.44 4.40
C SER A 36 1.62 -1.10 4.01
N LEU A 37 0.71 -1.07 3.03
CA LEU A 37 0.05 0.17 2.62
C LEU A 37 -0.87 0.72 3.72
N ILE A 38 -1.63 -0.15 4.40
CA ILE A 38 -2.48 0.24 5.53
C ILE A 38 -1.64 0.82 6.66
N MET A 39 -0.55 0.15 7.05
CA MET A 39 0.35 0.62 8.10
C MET A 39 1.00 1.96 7.74
N PHE A 40 1.39 2.14 6.46
CA PHE A 40 1.92 3.40 5.97
C PHE A 40 0.89 4.55 6.09
N ILE A 41 -0.34 4.32 5.65
CA ILE A 41 -1.42 5.32 5.74
C ILE A 41 -1.69 5.69 7.21
N ILE A 42 -1.77 4.71 8.11
CA ILE A 42 -1.96 4.94 9.55
C ILE A 42 -0.82 5.80 10.11
N ALA A 43 0.43 5.47 9.80
CA ALA A 43 1.58 6.25 10.25
C ALA A 43 1.52 7.70 9.73
N VAL A 44 1.19 7.91 8.47
CA VAL A 44 1.02 9.25 7.88
C VAL A 44 -0.10 10.03 8.58
N LEU A 45 -1.24 9.38 8.86
CA LEU A 45 -2.35 10.01 9.60
C LEU A 45 -1.93 10.43 11.01
N ILE A 46 -1.17 9.59 11.73
CA ILE A 46 -0.64 9.91 13.06
C ILE A 46 0.30 11.11 13.00
N ILE A 47 1.21 11.15 12.01
CA ILE A 47 2.15 12.24 11.82
C ILE A 47 1.41 13.55 11.54
N ILE A 48 0.45 13.55 10.62
CA ILE A 48 -0.38 14.73 10.29
C ILE A 48 -1.15 15.19 11.53
N PHE A 49 -1.78 14.26 12.26
CA PHE A 49 -2.52 14.59 13.47
C PHE A 49 -1.64 15.23 14.53
N LYS A 50 -0.44 14.68 14.77
CA LYS A 50 0.45 15.14 15.84
C LYS A 50 1.23 16.41 15.49
N LEU A 51 1.65 16.57 14.23
CA LEU A 51 2.52 17.68 13.80
C LEU A 51 1.75 18.85 13.19
N VAL A 52 0.55 18.63 12.65
CA VAL A 52 -0.22 19.69 11.98
C VAL A 52 -1.47 20.03 12.79
N LEU A 53 -2.31 19.04 13.09
CA LEU A 53 -3.60 19.30 13.77
C LEU A 53 -3.41 19.66 15.25
N LEU A 54 -2.63 18.89 16.01
CA LEU A 54 -2.41 19.12 17.44
C LEU A 54 -1.83 20.51 17.77
N PRO A 55 -0.83 21.05 17.05
CA PRO A 55 -0.37 22.43 17.30
C PRO A 55 -1.39 23.48 16.84
N LEU A 56 -2.19 23.21 15.80
CA LEU A 56 -3.25 24.12 15.37
C LEU A 56 -4.35 24.29 16.43
N PHE A 57 -4.67 23.24 17.18
CA PHE A 57 -5.64 23.29 18.29
C PHE A 57 -5.05 23.80 19.62
N ARG A 58 -3.74 23.94 19.71
CA ARG A 58 -3.03 24.48 20.90
C ARG A 58 -2.65 25.96 20.76
N GLY A 59 -2.86 26.55 19.57
CA GLY A 59 -2.67 27.98 19.30
C GLY A 59 -3.91 28.79 19.65
#